data_AF-A0A1S9UJ22-F1
#
_entry.id   AF-A0A1S9UJ22-F1
#
_cell.length_a   1.000
_cell.length_b   1.000
_cell.length_c   1.000
_cell.angle_alpha   90.00
_cell.angle_beta   90.00
_cell.angle_gamma   90.00
#
_symmetry.space_group_name_H-M   'P 1'
#
loop_
_entity.id
_entity.type
_entity.pdbx_description
1 polymer ?
#
loop_
_entity_poly.entity_id
_entity_poly.type
_entity_poly.pdbx_seq_one_letter_code
_entity_poly.pdbx_strand_id
1 'polypeptide(L)' 'MIHRYEIDFSVMYDGKVTDLQSAIIPAHSLEEANKKLQSEVKRRLGKCVVTIDHTSLLVSEDSRYTIG' A
#
# COMPACT_ATOMS: atom_id res chain seq x y z
N MET A 1 11.31 -14.07 -6.66
CA MET A 1 10.07 -14.61 -6.05
C MET A 1 9.03 -13.50 -6.04
N ILE A 2 7.74 -13.80 -6.18
CA ILE A 2 6.67 -12.80 -6.01
C ILE A 2 6.18 -12.92 -4.57
N HIS A 3 6.15 -11.79 -3.87
CA HIS A 3 5.63 -11.66 -2.52
C HIS A 3 4.30 -10.94 -2.53
N ARG A 4 3.51 -11.08 -1.46
CA ARG A 4 2.29 -10.32 -1.22
C ARG A 4 2.55 -9.33 -0.10
N TYR A 5 2.47 -8.04 -0.41
CA TYR A 5 2.61 -6.97 0.58
C TYR A 5 1.24 -6.47 0.97
N GLU A 6 0.88 -6.57 2.26
CA GLU A 6 -0.27 -5.85 2.81
C GLU A 6 0.22 -4.47 3.24
N ILE A 7 -0.39 -3.43 2.69
CA ILE A 7 -0.02 -2.04 2.96
C ILE A 7 -1.25 -1.34 3.49
N ASP A 8 -1.12 -0.79 4.70
CA ASP A 8 -2.10 0.12 5.28
C ASP A 8 -1.69 1.55 4.91
N PHE A 9 -2.63 2.30 4.35
CA PHE A 9 -2.38 3.64 3.84
C PHE A 9 -3.62 4.52 3.97
N SER A 10 -3.36 5.82 4.05
CA SER A 10 -4.36 6.87 3.92
C SER A 10 -4.03 7.73 2.70
N VAL A 11 -5.04 8.39 2.14
CA VAL A 11 -4.88 9.28 0.99
C VAL A 11 -5.37 10.66 1.36
N MET A 12 -4.56 11.67 1.07
CA MET A 12 -4.99 13.06 1.12
C MET A 12 -5.28 13.56 -0.29
N TYR A 13 -6.52 14.02 -0.52
CA TYR A 13 -6.93 14.68 -1.74
C TYR A 13 -7.93 15.79 -1.41
N ASP A 14 -7.87 16.91 -2.14
CA ASP A 14 -8.74 18.07 -1.92
C ASP A 14 -8.75 18.59 -0.45
N GLY A 15 -7.60 18.51 0.22
CA GLY A 15 -7.45 18.91 1.62
C GLY A 15 -8.12 17.99 2.64
N LYS A 16 -8.67 16.85 2.23
CA LYS A 16 -9.29 15.84 3.09
C LYS A 16 -8.44 14.59 3.14
N VAL A 17 -8.33 13.98 4.33
CA VAL A 17 -7.66 12.71 4.54
C VAL A 17 -8.72 11.62 4.59
N THR A 18 -8.52 10.53 3.85
CA THR A 18 -9.39 9.36 3.93
C THR A 18 -9.15 8.57 5.20
N ASP A 19 -10.13 7.78 5.61
CA ASP A 19 -9.92 6.72 6.58
C ASP A 19 -8.79 5.77 6.14
N LEU A 20 -8.26 5.02 7.10
CA LEU A 20 -7.24 4.01 6.86
C LEU A 20 -7.78 2.92 5.94
N GLN A 21 -7.01 2.58 4.91
CA GLN A 21 -7.32 1.55 3.94
C GLN A 21 -6.19 0.52 3.89
N SER A 22 -6.51 -0.71 3.54
CA SER A 22 -5.55 -1.79 3.39
C SER A 22 -5.60 -2.36 1.98
N ALA A 23 -4.44 -2.65 1.38
CA ALA A 23 -4.36 -3.31 0.09
C ALA A 23 -3.29 -4.41 0.09
N ILE A 24 -3.60 -5.56 -0.53
CA ILE A 24 -2.63 -6.63 -0.79
C ILE A 24 -2.09 -6.50 -2.20
N ILE A 25 -0.80 -6.21 -2.33
CA ILE A 25 -0.12 -5.94 -3.59
C ILE A 25 0.94 -7.01 -3.86
N PRO A 26 0.78 -7.83 -4.93
CA PRO A 26 1.81 -8.73 -5.39
C PRO A 26 2.98 -7.97 -6.03
N ALA A 27 4.21 -8.19 -5.56
CA ALA A 27 5.41 -7.55 -6.08
C ALA A 27 6.68 -8.35 -5.79
N HIS A 28 7.77 -8.07 -6.51
CA HIS A 28 9.08 -8.64 -6.23
C HIS A 28 9.82 -7.93 -5.09
N SER A 29 9.42 -6.69 -4.77
CA SER A 29 9.98 -5.91 -3.66
C SER A 29 8.93 -4.96 -3.08
N LEU A 30 9.19 -4.46 -1.86
CA LEU A 30 8.37 -3.42 -1.24
C LEU A 30 8.36 -2.12 -2.07
N GLU A 31 9.50 -1.75 -2.65
CA GLU A 31 9.59 -0.58 -3.53
C GLU A 31 8.65 -0.70 -4.74
N GLU A 32 8.61 -1.87 -5.37
CA GLU A 32 7.70 -2.14 -6.48
C GLU A 32 6.23 -2.10 -6.01
N ALA A 33 5.92 -2.68 -4.84
CA ALA A 33 4.58 -2.63 -4.26
C ALA A 33 4.13 -1.17 -4.00
N ASN A 34 5.01 -0.34 -3.43
CA ASN A 34 4.75 1.08 -3.19
C ASN A 34 4.51 1.86 -4.49
N LYS A 35 5.30 1.60 -5.54
CA LYS A 35 5.10 2.21 -6.86
C LYS A 35 3.75 1.81 -7.47
N LYS A 36 3.35 0.54 -7.34
CA LYS A 36 2.04 0.05 -7.78
C LYS A 36 0.90 0.74 -7.02
N LEU A 37 1.01 0.84 -5.69
CA LEU A 37 0.03 1.55 -4.86
C LEU A 37 -0.13 3.00 -5.30
N GLN A 38 0.98 3.75 -5.38
CA GLN A 38 0.95 5.15 -5.79
C GLN A 38 0.36 5.34 -7.19
N SER A 39 0.69 4.46 -8.13
CA SER A 39 0.17 4.53 -9.50
C SER A 39 -1.35 4.30 -9.53
N GLU A 40 -1.85 3.33 -8.77
CA GLU A 40 -3.28 3.02 -8.72
C GLU A 40 -4.08 4.12 -8.00
N VAL A 41 -3.58 4.63 -6.88
CA VAL A 41 -4.23 5.73 -6.16
C VAL A 41 -4.27 6.98 -7.04
N LYS A 42 -3.16 7.32 -7.72
CA LYS A 42 -3.10 8.44 -8.67
C LYS A 42 -4.05 8.24 -9.87
N ARG A 43 -4.18 7.01 -10.37
CA ARG A 43 -5.13 6.68 -11.46
C ARG A 43 -6.58 6.93 -11.05
N ARG A 44 -6.93 6.65 -9.78
CA ARG A 44 -8.30 6.80 -9.26
C ARG A 44 -8.63 8.23 -8.83
N LEU A 45 -7.69 8.92 -8.17
CA LEU A 45 -7.95 10.18 -7.46
C LEU A 45 -7.23 11.39 -8.08
N GLY A 46 -6.36 11.18 -9.08
CA GLY A 46 -5.60 12.25 -9.71
C GLY A 46 -4.53 12.82 -8.78
N LYS A 47 -4.61 14.12 -8.47
CA LYS A 47 -3.63 14.81 -7.62
C LYS A 47 -3.93 14.52 -6.14
N CYS A 48 -3.16 13.59 -5.57
CA CYS A 48 -3.27 13.17 -4.18
C CYS A 48 -1.90 12.88 -3.57
N VAL A 49 -1.85 12.77 -2.25
CA VAL A 49 -0.69 12.30 -1.48
C VAL A 49 -1.06 10.99 -0.79
N VAL A 50 -0.22 9.98 -0.94
CA VAL A 50 -0.37 8.68 -0.26
C VAL A 50 0.54 8.67 0.96
N THR A 51 -0.03 8.40 2.13
CA THR A 51 0.72 8.15 3.36
C THR A 51 0.64 6.66 3.65
N ILE A 52 1.79 6.02 3.85
CA ILE A 52 1.88 4.60 4.24
C ILE A 52 2.04 4.56 5.75
N ASP A 53 1.10 3.89 6.42
CA ASP A 53 1.03 3.78 7.86
C ASP A 53 1.67 2.48 8.37
N HIS A 54 1.42 1.37 7.66
CA HIS A 54 1.99 0.07 7.98
C HIS A 54 2.26 -0.73 6.72
N THR A 55 3.22 -1.65 6.80
CA THR A 55 3.51 -2.61 5.75
C THR A 55 3.83 -3.96 6.38
N SER A 56 3.24 -5.02 5.83
CA SER A 56 3.63 -6.39 6.16
C SER A 56 3.82 -7.27 4.93
N LEU A 57 4.71 -8.25 5.08
CA LEU A 57 4.89 -9.34 4.12
C LEU A 57 3.95 -10.49 4.50
N LEU A 58 3.02 -10.80 3.60
CA LEU A 58 2.15 -11.97 3.72
C LEU A 58 2.83 -13.17 3.07
N VAL A 59 3.33 -14.09 3.90
CA VAL A 59 4.03 -15.31 3.47
C VAL A 59 3.04 -16.48 3.32
N SER A 60 2.03 -16.54 4.17
CA SER A 60 0.86 -17.42 4.09
C SER A 60 -0.36 -16.71 4.70
N GLU A 61 -1.57 -17.28 4.60
CA GLU A 61 -2.79 -16.66 5.16
C GLU A 61 -2.65 -16.32 6.66
N ASP A 62 -1.92 -17.15 7.41
CA ASP A 62 -1.70 -17.01 8.85
C ASP A 62 -0.36 -16.37 9.25
N SER A 63 0.54 -16.08 8.29
CA SER A 63 1.87 -15.53 8.60
C SER A 63 2.11 -14.16 7.96
N ARG A 64 2.19 -13.15 8.83
CA ARG A 64 2.50 -11.76 8.47
C ARG A 64 3.75 -11.31 9.19
N TYR A 65 4.70 -10.74 8.46
CA TYR A 65 5.89 -10.12 9.02
C TYR A 65 5.80 -8.62 8.84
N THR A 66 5.78 -7.87 9.94
CA THR A 66 5.85 -6.40 9.87
C THR A 66 7.19 -6.00 9.28
N ILE A 67 7.15 -5.14 8.28
CA ILE A 67 8.34 -4.50 7.70
C ILE A 67 8.38 -3.09 8.28
N GLY A 68 9.42 -2.80 9.07
CA GLY A 68 9.68 -1.49 9.69
C GLY A 68 10.76 -0.72 8.97
#